data_AF-A0A7X3XG74-F1
#
_entry.id   AF-A0A7X3XG74-F1
#
_cell.length_a   1.000
_cell.length_b   1.000
_cell.length_c   1.000
_cell.angle_alpha   90.00
_cell.angle_beta   90.00
_cell.angle_gamma   90.00
#
_symmetry.space_group_name_H-M   'P 1'
#
loop_
_entity.id
_entity.type
_entity.pdbx_description
1 polymer ?
#
loop_
_entity_poly.entity_id
_entity_poly.type
_entity_poly.pdbx_seq_one_letter_code
_entity_poly.pdbx_strand_id
1 'polypeptide(L)'
;MVMGDLPPGSGGDLFHKNIPGGFIDQVFEQMETVNRHIYQVLTKRSLRMRDYLRGRYGDWAAAPHIWCGVSVEDRMVRSRIRHLAMAPAAVRFLSLEPLLESLGSIDLEGISWVIVGGESGPHARPLRSEWVREIRDQCRGAGVPFFFKQWGGYTPKAGGRLLEGEEYNSMPKVSVESSRGVLSMAS
;
A
#
# COMPACT_ATOMS: atom_id res chain seq x y z
N MET A 1 10.53 0.26 10.68
CA MET A 1 11.20 -1.04 10.79
C MET A 1 12.53 -0.94 10.09
N VAL A 2 13.63 -1.24 10.78
CA VAL A 2 14.93 -1.38 10.11
C VAL A 2 14.81 -2.58 9.17
N MET A 3 14.96 -2.34 7.86
CA MET A 3 14.98 -3.36 6.82
C MET A 3 16.29 -4.15 6.93
N GLY A 4 16.41 -5.02 7.93
CA GLY A 4 17.54 -5.94 8.06
C GLY A 4 17.48 -6.99 6.96
N ASP A 5 18.45 -6.92 6.05
CA ASP A 5 18.90 -7.92 5.08
C ASP A 5 17.81 -8.69 4.32
N LEU A 6 16.96 -7.96 3.61
CA LEU A 6 16.28 -8.58 2.46
C LEU A 6 17.35 -8.97 1.43
N PRO A 7 17.31 -10.20 0.87
CA PRO A 7 18.30 -10.65 -0.10
C PRO A 7 18.47 -9.67 -1.27
N PRO A 8 19.70 -9.57 -1.81
CA PRO A 8 20.02 -8.71 -2.94
C PRO A 8 19.05 -8.93 -4.11
N GLY A 9 18.62 -7.83 -4.73
CA GLY A 9 17.67 -7.89 -5.86
C GLY A 9 16.20 -8.03 -5.47
N SER A 10 15.86 -8.12 -4.19
CA SER A 10 14.46 -8.01 -3.71
C SER A 10 13.88 -6.60 -3.90
N GLY A 11 14.74 -5.58 -4.02
CA GLY A 11 14.34 -4.19 -4.13
C GLY A 11 13.56 -3.68 -2.90
N GLY A 12 13.71 -4.34 -1.74
CA GLY A 12 12.95 -4.01 -0.54
C GLY A 12 11.55 -4.65 -0.48
N ASP A 13 11.15 -5.48 -1.44
CA ASP A 13 9.84 -6.12 -1.47
C ASP A 13 9.83 -7.40 -0.63
N LEU A 14 9.16 -7.36 0.54
CA LEU A 14 9.05 -8.48 1.49
C LEU A 14 8.44 -9.75 0.85
N PHE A 15 7.58 -9.59 -0.16
CA PHE A 15 6.94 -10.72 -0.83
C PHE A 15 7.68 -11.14 -2.10
N HIS A 16 8.88 -10.61 -2.37
CA HIS A 16 9.70 -11.04 -3.51
C HIS A 16 9.95 -12.55 -3.49
N LYS A 17 9.87 -13.23 -4.65
CA LYS A 17 9.91 -14.70 -4.78
C LYS A 17 11.11 -15.39 -4.10
N ASN A 18 12.21 -14.67 -3.92
CA ASN A 18 13.43 -15.18 -3.27
C ASN A 18 13.40 -15.06 -1.74
N ILE A 19 12.40 -14.40 -1.16
CA ILE A 19 12.19 -14.32 0.29
C ILE A 19 11.49 -15.60 0.74
N PRO A 20 12.05 -16.40 1.66
CA PRO A 20 11.38 -17.58 2.19
C PRO A 20 10.15 -17.24 3.03
N GLY A 21 9.15 -18.12 3.07
CA GLY A 21 7.93 -17.93 3.87
C GLY A 21 8.24 -17.68 5.35
N GLY A 22 9.11 -18.48 5.97
CA GLY A 22 9.48 -18.34 7.38
C GLY A 22 10.13 -17.00 7.74
N PHE A 23 10.80 -16.33 6.78
CA PHE A 23 11.30 -14.98 7.02
C PHE A 23 10.15 -13.95 7.06
N ILE A 24 9.15 -14.12 6.19
CA ILE A 24 7.95 -13.28 6.20
C ILE A 24 7.21 -13.50 7.53
N ASP A 25 7.14 -14.72 8.03
CA ASP A 25 6.54 -15.04 9.34
C ASP A 25 7.22 -14.29 10.49
N GLN A 26 8.54 -14.36 10.57
CA GLN A 26 9.31 -13.63 11.59
C GLN A 26 9.04 -12.11 11.53
N VAL A 27 8.95 -11.54 10.33
CA VAL A 27 8.64 -10.11 10.15
C VAL A 27 7.23 -9.78 10.65
N PHE A 28 6.22 -10.59 10.29
CA PHE A 28 4.84 -10.37 10.73
C PHE A 28 4.66 -10.54 12.24
N GLU A 29 5.31 -11.53 12.86
CA GLU A 29 5.30 -11.72 14.32
C GLU A 29 5.82 -10.47 15.07
N GLN A 30 6.90 -9.85 14.56
CA GLN A 30 7.42 -8.62 15.13
C GLN A 30 6.47 -7.44 14.93
N MET A 31 5.88 -7.30 13.75
CA MET A 31 4.90 -6.24 13.48
C MET A 31 3.67 -6.36 14.36
N GLU A 32 3.16 -7.58 14.58
CA GLU A 32 2.01 -7.86 15.44
C GLU A 32 2.30 -7.54 16.91
N THR A 33 3.50 -7.86 17.38
CA THR A 33 3.92 -7.64 18.77
C THR A 33 4.15 -6.15 19.07
N VAL A 34 4.73 -5.40 18.13
CA VAL A 34 5.17 -4.02 18.36
C VAL A 34 4.15 -3.02 17.78
N ASN A 35 3.04 -2.82 18.48
CA ASN A 35 1.92 -1.98 18.01
C ASN A 35 2.09 -0.45 18.17
N ARG A 36 3.26 0.02 18.61
CA ARG A 36 3.58 1.47 18.75
C ARG A 36 3.94 2.15 17.42
N HIS A 37 4.02 1.39 16.33
CA HIS A 37 4.35 1.88 15.00
C HIS A 37 3.26 1.51 14.00
N ILE A 38 3.04 2.37 13.01
CA ILE A 38 2.32 2.00 11.80
C ILE A 38 3.35 1.42 10.81
N TYR A 39 3.12 0.18 10.38
CA TYR A 39 3.92 -0.49 9.36
C TYR A 39 3.23 -0.36 8.01
N GLN A 40 3.89 0.20 7.01
CA GLN A 40 3.40 0.21 5.63
C GLN A 40 4.14 -0.86 4.83
N VAL A 41 3.48 -1.99 4.62
CA VAL A 41 3.98 -3.12 3.84
C VAL A 41 3.53 -2.96 2.40
N LEU A 42 4.45 -2.57 1.50
CA LEU A 42 4.18 -2.36 0.08
C LEU A 42 4.82 -3.46 -0.76
N THR A 43 4.09 -3.99 -1.75
CA THR A 43 4.61 -5.04 -2.65
C THR A 43 4.10 -4.93 -4.08
N LYS A 44 4.87 -5.47 -5.03
CA LYS A 44 4.41 -5.75 -6.40
C LYS A 44 3.85 -7.18 -6.54
N ARG A 45 4.02 -8.03 -5.53
CA ARG A 45 3.64 -9.45 -5.51
C ARG A 45 2.29 -9.66 -4.81
N SER A 46 1.28 -8.93 -5.29
CA SER A 46 -0.06 -8.86 -4.69
C SER A 46 -0.74 -10.23 -4.44
N LEU A 47 -0.64 -11.18 -5.39
CA LEU A 47 -1.17 -12.54 -5.21
C LEU A 47 -0.52 -13.23 -4.01
N ARG A 48 0.80 -13.16 -3.92
CA ARG A 48 1.55 -13.78 -2.83
C ARG A 48 1.21 -13.16 -1.49
N MET A 49 1.11 -11.83 -1.41
CA MET A 49 0.68 -11.15 -0.18
C MET A 49 -0.74 -11.57 0.21
N ARG A 50 -1.69 -11.58 -0.72
CA ARG A 50 -3.06 -12.03 -0.47
C ARG A 50 -3.09 -13.46 0.08
N ASP A 51 -2.39 -14.38 -0.58
CA ASP A 51 -2.40 -15.80 -0.21
C ASP A 51 -1.71 -16.03 1.14
N TYR A 52 -0.60 -15.31 1.39
CA TYR A 52 0.07 -15.32 2.67
C TYR A 52 -0.84 -14.82 3.81
N LEU A 53 -1.46 -13.65 3.64
CA LEU A 53 -2.35 -13.07 4.66
C LEU A 53 -3.56 -13.98 4.92
N ARG A 54 -4.13 -14.62 3.88
CA ARG A 54 -5.19 -15.62 4.04
C ARG A 54 -4.72 -16.84 4.83
N GLY A 55 -3.53 -17.37 4.53
CA GLY A 55 -2.96 -18.49 5.26
C GLY A 55 -2.67 -18.15 6.73
N ARG A 56 -2.20 -16.92 6.99
CA ARG A 56 -1.83 -16.47 8.33
C ARG A 56 -3.02 -16.13 9.22
N TYR A 57 -4.03 -15.44 8.67
CA TYR A 57 -5.12 -14.87 9.49
C TYR A 57 -6.47 -15.57 9.29
N GLY A 58 -6.65 -16.35 8.22
CA GLY A 58 -7.93 -17.00 7.91
C GLY A 58 -9.05 -15.97 7.73
N ASP A 59 -10.05 -16.04 8.61
CA ASP A 59 -11.20 -15.12 8.65
C ASP A 59 -10.89 -13.80 9.35
N TRP A 60 -9.75 -13.69 10.04
CA TRP A 60 -9.31 -12.48 10.70
C TRP A 60 -8.49 -11.60 9.75
N ALA A 61 -8.36 -10.31 10.08
CA ALA A 61 -7.51 -9.38 9.37
C ALA A 61 -6.20 -9.13 10.12
N ALA A 62 -5.15 -8.79 9.37
CA ALA A 62 -3.94 -8.19 9.94
C ALA A 62 -4.29 -6.98 10.82
N ALA A 63 -3.55 -6.80 11.91
CA ALA A 63 -3.81 -5.78 12.91
C ALA A 63 -3.88 -4.35 12.30
N PRO A 64 -4.69 -3.43 12.84
CA PRO A 64 -4.92 -2.10 12.25
C PRO A 64 -3.68 -1.21 12.05
N HIS A 65 -2.59 -1.47 12.79
CA HIS A 65 -1.30 -0.78 12.62
C HIS A 65 -0.40 -1.41 11.56
N ILE A 66 -0.82 -2.50 10.91
CA ILE A 66 -0.12 -3.15 9.79
C ILE A 66 -0.90 -2.84 8.51
N TRP A 67 -0.46 -1.81 7.79
CA TRP A 67 -1.07 -1.37 6.55
C TRP A 67 -0.46 -2.14 5.39
N CYS A 68 -1.31 -2.85 4.64
CA CYS A 68 -0.87 -3.64 3.50
C CYS A 68 -1.23 -2.90 2.20
N GLY A 69 -0.30 -2.83 1.27
CA GLY A 69 -0.53 -2.13 0.01
C GLY A 69 0.15 -2.76 -1.17
N VAL A 70 -0.34 -2.40 -2.34
CA VAL A 70 0.20 -2.86 -3.62
C VAL A 70 0.55 -1.70 -4.51
N SER A 71 1.66 -1.82 -5.23
CA SER A 71 2.00 -0.89 -6.31
C SER A 71 1.18 -1.21 -7.55
N VAL A 72 0.61 -0.19 -8.19
CA VAL A 72 -0.14 -0.31 -9.45
C VAL A 72 0.31 0.82 -10.38
N GLU A 73 1.29 0.52 -11.23
CA GLU A 73 1.96 1.52 -12.05
C GLU A 73 1.21 1.81 -13.37
N ASP A 74 0.48 0.83 -13.89
CA ASP A 74 -0.19 0.87 -15.19
C ASP A 74 -1.41 -0.09 -15.28
N ARG A 75 -2.09 -0.11 -16.43
CA ARG A 75 -3.29 -0.94 -16.66
C ARG A 75 -2.99 -2.44 -16.67
N MET A 76 -1.79 -2.85 -17.09
CA MET A 76 -1.42 -4.27 -17.17
C MET A 76 -1.41 -4.93 -15.80
N VAL A 77 -1.21 -4.14 -14.74
CA VAL A 77 -1.13 -4.62 -13.36
C VAL A 77 -2.35 -4.24 -12.51
N ARG A 78 -3.43 -3.73 -13.11
CA ARG A 78 -4.67 -3.36 -12.39
C ARG A 78 -5.30 -4.51 -11.59
N SER A 79 -5.08 -5.75 -12.00
CA SER A 79 -5.55 -6.94 -11.27
C SER A 79 -5.04 -6.99 -9.81
N ARG A 80 -3.92 -6.33 -9.50
CA ARG A 80 -3.39 -6.20 -8.14
C ARG A 80 -4.37 -5.53 -7.18
N ILE A 81 -5.20 -4.61 -7.67
CA ILE A 81 -6.24 -3.93 -6.86
C ILE A 81 -7.21 -4.97 -6.30
N ARG A 82 -7.71 -5.86 -7.16
CA ARG A 82 -8.61 -6.95 -6.75
C ARG A 82 -7.94 -7.90 -5.76
N HIS A 83 -6.67 -8.23 -5.97
CA HIS A 83 -5.93 -9.07 -5.04
C HIS A 83 -5.81 -8.43 -3.65
N LEU A 84 -5.56 -7.11 -3.61
CA LEU A 84 -5.50 -6.36 -2.36
C LEU A 84 -6.85 -6.32 -1.66
N ALA A 85 -7.94 -5.99 -2.37
CA ALA A 85 -9.29 -5.97 -1.80
C ALA A 85 -9.66 -7.31 -1.13
N MET A 86 -9.17 -8.42 -1.70
CA MET A 86 -9.34 -9.78 -1.19
C MET A 86 -8.37 -10.20 -0.07
N ALA A 87 -7.39 -9.36 0.28
CA ALA A 87 -6.38 -9.66 1.29
C ALA A 87 -6.92 -9.33 2.70
N PRO A 88 -6.78 -10.22 3.71
CA PRO A 88 -7.22 -9.94 5.08
C PRO A 88 -6.32 -8.90 5.78
N ALA A 89 -6.62 -7.61 5.60
CA ALA A 89 -5.92 -6.50 6.25
C ALA A 89 -6.91 -5.40 6.61
N ALA A 90 -6.80 -4.84 7.82
CA ALA A 90 -7.69 -3.77 8.27
C ALA A 90 -7.49 -2.47 7.46
N VAL A 91 -6.25 -2.18 7.03
CA VAL A 91 -5.93 -1.05 6.17
C VAL A 91 -5.28 -1.54 4.88
N ARG A 92 -5.94 -1.24 3.76
CA ARG A 92 -5.49 -1.60 2.40
C ARG A 92 -5.18 -0.34 1.61
N PHE A 93 -3.96 -0.18 1.11
CA PHE A 93 -3.59 1.02 0.35
C PHE A 93 -3.07 0.72 -1.05
N LEU A 94 -3.40 1.60 -1.99
CA LEU A 94 -2.84 1.59 -3.34
C LEU A 94 -1.68 2.60 -3.42
N SER A 95 -0.54 2.14 -3.91
CA SER A 95 0.55 3.01 -4.33
C SER A 95 0.56 3.08 -5.85
N LEU A 96 -0.02 4.14 -6.39
CA LEU A 96 0.04 4.47 -7.82
C LEU A 96 1.28 5.34 -8.05
N GLU A 97 2.44 4.77 -7.71
CA GLU A 97 3.73 5.43 -7.80
C GLU A 97 4.80 4.45 -8.31
N PRO A 98 5.42 4.72 -9.46
CA PRO A 98 5.02 5.79 -10.38
C PRO A 98 3.70 5.48 -11.09
N LEU A 99 2.84 6.49 -11.26
CA LEU A 99 1.69 6.39 -12.16
C LEU A 99 2.14 6.67 -13.60
N LEU A 100 2.09 5.64 -14.45
CA LEU A 100 2.68 5.68 -15.80
C LEU A 100 1.66 5.95 -16.90
N GLU A 101 0.38 5.76 -16.61
CA GLU A 101 -0.73 6.03 -17.51
C GLU A 101 -2.04 6.20 -16.74
N SER A 102 -3.09 6.67 -17.41
CA SER A 102 -4.46 6.59 -16.87
C SER A 102 -4.86 5.13 -16.66
N LEU A 103 -5.32 4.82 -15.44
CA LEU A 103 -5.86 3.50 -15.11
C LEU A 103 -7.33 3.35 -15.55
N GLY A 104 -7.99 4.43 -15.99
CA GLY A 104 -9.44 4.44 -16.16
C GLY A 104 -10.17 4.40 -14.82
N SER A 105 -11.43 3.94 -14.85
CA SER A 105 -12.17 3.60 -13.64
C SER A 105 -11.51 2.42 -12.93
N ILE A 106 -11.21 2.58 -11.63
CA ILE A 106 -10.71 1.54 -10.74
C ILE A 106 -11.72 1.26 -9.63
N ASP A 107 -11.80 0.00 -9.23
CA ASP A 107 -12.62 -0.42 -8.10
C ASP A 107 -11.90 -0.09 -6.78
N LEU A 108 -12.53 0.75 -5.96
CA LEU A 108 -12.00 1.20 -4.67
C LEU A 108 -12.70 0.52 -3.49
N GLU A 109 -13.58 -0.46 -3.74
CA GLU A 109 -14.23 -1.21 -2.67
C GLU A 109 -13.19 -1.89 -1.76
N GLY A 110 -13.31 -1.65 -0.46
CA GLY A 110 -12.38 -2.17 0.55
C GLY A 110 -11.00 -1.49 0.58
N ILE A 111 -10.75 -0.48 -0.26
CA ILE A 111 -9.50 0.29 -0.25
C ILE A 111 -9.61 1.45 0.74
N SER A 112 -8.61 1.57 1.62
CA SER A 112 -8.56 2.55 2.71
C SER A 112 -7.76 3.80 2.36
N TRP A 113 -6.87 3.74 1.37
CA TRP A 113 -5.99 4.85 1.00
C TRP A 113 -5.47 4.72 -0.43
N VAL A 114 -5.33 5.84 -1.13
CA VAL A 114 -4.66 5.90 -2.43
C VAL A 114 -3.57 6.95 -2.42
N ILE A 115 -2.36 6.54 -2.79
CA ILE A 115 -1.18 7.38 -2.99
C ILE A 115 -0.92 7.49 -4.48
N VAL A 116 -0.69 8.71 -4.98
CA VAL A 116 -0.29 8.96 -6.38
C VAL A 116 1.02 9.73 -6.41
N GLY A 117 1.93 9.33 -7.30
CA GLY A 117 3.17 10.08 -7.53
C GLY A 117 3.85 9.74 -8.86
N GLY A 118 4.74 10.63 -9.29
CA GLY A 118 5.55 10.45 -10.50
C GLY A 118 6.93 9.84 -10.22
N GLU A 119 7.62 9.45 -11.29
CA GLU A 119 8.97 8.89 -11.20
C GLU A 119 10.01 9.92 -10.79
N SER A 120 11.03 9.46 -10.08
CA SER A 120 12.23 10.25 -9.78
C SER A 120 13.45 9.64 -10.45
N GLY A 121 14.38 10.47 -10.93
CA GLY A 121 15.66 10.05 -11.47
C GLY A 121 15.93 10.57 -12.89
N PRO A 122 17.12 10.26 -13.45
CA PRO A 122 17.58 10.82 -14.73
C PRO A 122 16.71 10.47 -15.94
N HIS A 123 15.86 9.44 -15.81
CA HIS A 123 14.95 8.97 -16.86
C HIS A 123 13.49 9.01 -16.42
N ALA A 124 13.14 9.88 -15.46
CA ALA A 124 11.78 10.02 -14.97
C ALA A 124 10.79 10.32 -16.09
N ARG A 125 9.78 9.45 -16.26
CA ARG A 125 8.69 9.70 -17.22
C ARG A 125 7.74 10.78 -16.68
N PRO A 126 7.19 11.64 -17.55
CA PRO A 126 6.31 12.72 -17.13
C PRO A 126 4.97 12.16 -16.61
N LEU A 127 4.59 12.57 -15.40
CA LEU A 127 3.26 12.36 -14.85
C LEU A 127 2.29 13.41 -15.43
N ARG A 128 1.13 12.97 -15.92
CA ARG A 128 0.10 13.88 -16.45
C ARG A 128 -0.91 14.27 -15.38
N SER A 129 -1.27 15.55 -15.31
CA SER A 129 -2.21 16.07 -14.33
C SER A 129 -3.62 15.49 -14.48
N GLU A 130 -4.02 15.15 -15.70
CA GLU A 130 -5.28 14.50 -16.00
C GLU A 130 -5.42 13.16 -15.27
N TRP A 131 -4.35 12.35 -15.23
CA TRP A 131 -4.35 11.04 -14.58
C TRP A 131 -4.47 11.18 -13.05
N VAL A 132 -3.79 12.18 -12.48
CA VAL A 132 -3.86 12.45 -11.03
C VAL A 132 -5.27 12.91 -10.64
N ARG A 133 -5.87 13.83 -11.43
CA ARG A 133 -7.24 14.32 -11.19
C ARG A 133 -8.28 13.22 -11.32
N GLU A 134 -8.14 12.35 -12.32
CA GLU A 134 -9.00 11.19 -12.52
C GLU A 134 -9.03 10.28 -11.28
N ILE A 135 -7.86 9.99 -10.69
CA ILE A 135 -7.79 9.18 -9.46
C ILE A 135 -8.33 9.93 -8.25
N ARG A 136 -7.97 11.21 -8.08
CA ARG A 136 -8.47 12.05 -6.97
C ARG A 136 -10.00 12.08 -6.95
N ASP A 137 -10.62 12.31 -8.11
CA ASP A 137 -12.06 12.46 -8.21
C ASP A 137 -12.79 11.13 -7.94
N GLN A 138 -12.21 9.99 -8.37
CA GLN A 138 -12.69 8.66 -7.98
C GLN A 138 -12.58 8.42 -6.47
N CYS A 139 -11.44 8.78 -5.85
CA CYS A 139 -11.24 8.66 -4.41
C CYS A 139 -12.26 9.52 -3.64
N ARG A 140 -12.49 10.76 -4.09
CA ARG A 140 -13.51 11.65 -3.51
C ARG A 140 -14.91 11.05 -3.62
N GLY A 141 -15.27 10.50 -4.78
CA GLY A 141 -16.57 9.84 -4.99
C GLY A 141 -16.77 8.60 -4.11
N ALA A 142 -15.70 7.86 -3.82
CA ALA A 142 -15.73 6.67 -2.96
C ALA A 142 -15.50 6.98 -1.47
N GLY A 143 -15.23 8.23 -1.08
CA GLY A 143 -14.88 8.59 0.29
C GLY A 143 -13.52 8.04 0.76
N VAL A 144 -12.63 7.70 -0.17
CA VAL A 144 -11.30 7.13 0.12
C VAL A 144 -10.27 8.27 0.27
N PRO A 145 -9.47 8.32 1.35
CA PRO A 145 -8.37 9.25 1.49
C PRO A 145 -7.41 9.23 0.30
N PHE A 146 -7.06 10.41 -0.19
CA PHE A 146 -6.16 10.60 -1.32
C PHE A 146 -4.90 11.38 -0.88
N PHE A 147 -3.73 10.85 -1.24
CA PHE A 147 -2.42 11.45 -1.00
C PHE A 147 -1.69 11.67 -2.33
N PHE A 148 -1.41 12.92 -2.68
CA PHE A 148 -0.55 13.25 -3.82
C PHE A 148 0.86 13.50 -3.33
N LYS A 149 1.76 12.57 -3.61
CA LYS A 149 3.13 12.61 -3.10
C LYS A 149 3.98 13.65 -3.81
N GLN A 150 4.03 13.57 -5.14
CA GLN A 150 4.89 14.42 -5.97
C GLN A 150 4.63 14.23 -7.46
N TRP A 151 5.01 15.23 -8.26
CA TRP A 151 5.09 15.12 -9.72
C TRP A 151 6.29 14.28 -10.21
N GLY A 152 7.34 14.15 -9.39
CA GLY A 152 8.60 13.51 -9.78
C GLY A 152 9.56 14.45 -10.52
N GLY A 153 10.47 13.89 -11.31
CA GLY A 153 11.49 14.61 -12.08
C GLY A 153 12.92 14.14 -11.80
N TYR A 154 13.91 14.93 -12.20
CA TYR A 154 15.32 14.54 -12.10
C TYR A 154 15.74 14.17 -10.65
N THR A 155 15.16 14.87 -9.67
CA THR A 155 15.28 14.55 -8.25
C THR A 155 13.90 14.35 -7.62
N PRO A 156 13.79 13.66 -6.47
CA PRO A 156 12.51 13.44 -5.76
C PRO A 156 11.78 14.68 -5.25
N LYS A 157 12.27 15.89 -5.52
CA LYS A 157 11.57 17.14 -5.14
C LYS A 157 11.44 18.11 -6.31
N ALA A 158 11.94 17.76 -7.49
CA ALA A 158 12.07 18.67 -8.63
C ALA A 158 10.72 19.24 -9.09
N GLY A 159 9.68 18.41 -9.17
CA GLY A 159 8.35 18.85 -9.61
C GLY A 159 7.43 19.36 -8.49
N GLY A 160 7.81 19.25 -7.22
CA GLY A 160 6.93 19.60 -6.09
C GLY A 160 5.74 18.64 -5.90
N ARG A 161 4.78 19.06 -5.08
CA ARG A 161 3.62 18.25 -4.63
C ARG A 161 2.29 18.98 -4.63
N LEU A 162 2.21 20.11 -5.35
CA LEU A 162 0.96 20.85 -5.50
C LEU A 162 0.19 20.32 -6.71
N LEU A 163 -1.06 19.91 -6.50
CA LEU A 163 -2.01 19.60 -7.55
C LEU A 163 -3.02 20.75 -7.60
N GLU A 164 -3.08 21.47 -8.74
CA GLU A 164 -3.98 22.62 -8.90
C GLU A 164 -3.80 23.69 -7.79
N GLY A 165 -2.56 23.86 -7.30
CA GLY A 165 -2.22 24.83 -6.25
C GLY A 165 -2.43 24.33 -4.82
N GLU A 166 -2.91 23.10 -4.62
CA GLU A 166 -3.21 22.55 -3.30
C GLU A 166 -2.35 21.33 -2.96
N GLU A 167 -2.09 21.11 -1.67
CA GLU A 167 -1.53 19.86 -1.18
C GLU A 167 -2.63 18.86 -0.82
N TYR A 168 -2.46 17.62 -1.26
CA TYR A 168 -3.37 16.52 -0.93
C TYR A 168 -2.65 15.53 -0.03
N ASN A 169 -2.87 15.64 1.28
CA ASN A 169 -2.12 14.89 2.30
C ASN A 169 -2.99 13.93 3.14
N SER A 170 -4.17 13.54 2.65
CA SER A 170 -5.11 12.75 3.46
C SER A 170 -4.56 11.35 3.74
N MET A 171 -4.82 10.83 4.93
CA MET A 171 -4.43 9.47 5.37
C MET A 171 -5.64 8.76 6.00
N PRO A 172 -5.62 7.41 6.08
CA PRO A 172 -6.62 6.65 6.82
C PRO A 172 -6.69 7.10 8.28
N LYS A 173 -7.92 7.21 8.79
CA LYS A 173 -8.15 7.31 10.24
C LYS A 173 -8.28 5.89 10.77
N VAL A 174 -7.27 5.43 11.51
CA VAL A 174 -7.30 4.10 12.14
C VAL A 174 -7.78 4.28 13.57
N SER A 175 -8.98 3.79 13.88
CA SER A 175 -9.41 3.61 15.26
C SER A 175 -8.72 2.36 15.81
N VAL A 176 -7.78 2.55 16.73
CA VAL A 176 -7.18 1.46 17.50
C VAL A 176 -8.19 1.03 18.57
N GLU A 177 -9.32 0.46 18.17
CA GLU A 177 -10.11 -0.30 19.14
C GLU A 177 -9.33 -1.58 19.42
N SER A 178 -8.87 -1.69 20.67
CA SER A 178 -8.09 -2.82 21.15
C SER A 178 -8.97 -4.05 21.15
N SER A 179 -8.95 -4.81 20.06
CA SER A 179 -9.46 -6.18 20.04
C SER A 179 -8.50 -7.09 20.82
N ARG A 180 -8.46 -6.93 22.15
CA ARG A 180 -8.04 -8.02 23.03
C ARG A 180 -9.16 -9.05 22.98
N GLY A 181 -9.01 -10.03 22.10
CA GLY A 181 -9.75 -11.28 22.20
C GLY A 181 -9.55 -11.83 23.62
N VAL A 182 -10.67 -12.08 24.28
CA VAL A 182 -10.76 -12.66 25.62
C VAL A 182 -9.94 -13.94 25.64
N LEU A 183 -8.87 -13.97 26.44
CA LEU A 183 -8.27 -15.21 26.92
C LEU A 183 -9.33 -15.90 27.80
N SER A 184 -10.13 -16.78 27.20
CA SER A 184 -10.91 -17.76 27.93
C SER A 184 -9.93 -18.83 28.43
N MET A 185 -9.51 -18.72 29.68
CA MET A 185 -8.95 -19.84 30.42
C MET A 185 -10.01 -20.94 30.48
N ALA A 186 -9.76 -22.07 29.82
CA ALA A 186 -10.47 -23.29 30.10
C ALA A 186 -10.05 -23.79 31.49
N SER A 187 -11.06 -24.14 32.28
CA SER A 187 -10.97 -24.71 33.63
C SER A 187 -10.56 -26.18 33.57
#